data_AF-A0A9X8YRW5-F1
#
_entry.id   AF-A0A9X8YRW5-F1
#
_cell.length_a   1.000
_cell.length_b   1.000
_cell.length_c   1.000
_cell.angle_alpha   90.00
_cell.angle_beta   90.00
_cell.angle_gamma   90.00
#
_symmetry.space_group_name_H-M   'P 1'
#
loop_
_entity.id
_entity.type
_entity.pdbx_description
1 polymer ?
#
loop_
_entity_poly.entity_id
_entity_poly.type
_entity_poly.pdbx_seq_one_letter_code
_entity_poly.pdbx_strand_id
1 'polypeptide(L)'
;GALRELAASGFDDLYLLRLRSWAVYLLTLQGEVTTNSLAAVQDTLQKRYGEEWKTDLSALYLASSYRLLKMDDEAAALLQPSWQQLSKAYDSAWWTQNYFDPLVQDATRLYLITRHFPEKVASIPPQVLENMVKALKEERYTTYSSAMSILALESYSAQVAAQSANADALGIAQVGKAGGEPQRISELQGLFVQGQFNADATAVRFTNGGSAPAWYVVTQAGYDLNAPQKA
;
A
#
# COMPACT_ATOMS: atom_id res chain seq x y z
N GLY A 1 -21.77 23.18 -2.88
CA GLY A 1 -21.59 21.77 -2.45
C GLY A 1 -20.19 21.65 -1.92
N ALA A 2 -20.01 21.09 -0.72
CA ALA A 2 -18.80 21.28 0.08
C ALA A 2 -17.48 20.97 -0.66
N LEU A 3 -17.43 19.92 -1.49
CA LEU A 3 -16.24 19.59 -2.28
C LEU A 3 -15.89 20.64 -3.33
N ARG A 4 -16.88 21.23 -4.01
CA ARG A 4 -16.66 22.29 -5.02
C ARG A 4 -16.19 23.58 -4.36
N GLU A 5 -16.78 23.92 -3.21
CA GLU A 5 -16.36 25.08 -2.41
C GLU A 5 -14.93 24.91 -1.90
N LEU A 6 -14.58 23.73 -1.42
CA LEU A 6 -13.22 23.42 -0.99
C LEU A 6 -12.25 23.50 -2.17
N ALA A 7 -12.51 22.83 -3.30
CA ALA A 7 -11.65 22.87 -4.49
C ALA A 7 -11.41 24.31 -5.01
N ALA A 8 -12.45 25.15 -4.99
CA ALA A 8 -12.41 26.54 -5.46
C ALA A 8 -11.89 27.56 -4.43
N SER A 9 -11.65 27.15 -3.18
CA SER A 9 -11.23 28.06 -2.11
C SER A 9 -9.89 28.76 -2.40
N GLY A 10 -9.68 29.95 -1.83
CA GLY A 10 -8.43 30.72 -1.96
C GLY A 10 -7.33 30.33 -0.98
N PHE A 11 -7.49 29.22 -0.25
CA PHE A 11 -6.54 28.80 0.78
C PHE A 11 -5.18 28.41 0.20
N ASP A 12 -4.14 28.66 0.98
CA ASP A 12 -2.79 28.78 0.46
C ASP A 12 -1.69 28.25 1.39
N ASP A 13 -2.05 27.73 2.58
CA ASP A 13 -1.15 26.89 3.38
C ASP A 13 -1.19 25.43 2.87
N LEU A 14 -0.10 24.69 3.13
CA LEU A 14 0.10 23.35 2.59
C LEU A 14 -0.99 22.35 3.03
N TYR A 15 -1.49 22.47 4.27
CA TYR A 15 -2.53 21.57 4.75
C TYR A 15 -3.84 21.81 3.98
N LEU A 16 -4.27 23.07 3.85
CA LEU A 16 -5.48 23.38 3.11
C LEU A 16 -5.32 23.09 1.61
N LEU A 17 -4.15 23.34 1.01
CA LEU A 17 -3.87 22.96 -0.38
C LEU A 17 -3.91 21.44 -0.61
N ARG A 18 -3.51 20.64 0.40
CA ARG A 18 -3.68 19.17 0.37
C ARG A 18 -5.15 18.78 0.36
N LEU A 19 -5.98 19.41 1.20
CA LEU A 19 -7.42 19.20 1.20
C LEU A 19 -8.07 19.62 -0.13
N ARG A 20 -7.62 20.74 -0.73
CA ARG A 20 -8.06 21.18 -2.05
C ARG A 20 -7.71 20.16 -3.14
N SER A 21 -6.48 19.66 -3.14
CA SER A 21 -6.02 18.62 -4.07
C SER A 21 -6.84 17.34 -3.93
N TRP A 22 -7.14 16.94 -2.68
CA TRP A 22 -8.00 15.80 -2.39
C TRP A 22 -9.44 16.02 -2.89
N ALA A 23 -10.01 17.21 -2.69
CA ALA A 23 -11.34 17.53 -3.19
C ALA A 23 -11.41 17.51 -4.73
N VAL A 24 -10.39 18.06 -5.41
CA VAL A 24 -10.25 17.98 -6.86
C VAL A 24 -10.22 16.53 -7.34
N TYR A 25 -9.44 15.68 -6.67
CA TYR A 25 -9.39 14.25 -6.96
C TYR A 25 -10.75 13.56 -6.82
N LEU A 26 -11.47 13.80 -5.73
CA LEU A 26 -12.79 13.22 -5.50
C LEU A 26 -13.82 13.69 -6.54
N LEU A 27 -13.80 14.97 -6.93
CA LEU A 27 -14.68 15.50 -7.97
C LEU A 27 -14.35 14.89 -9.35
N THR A 28 -13.07 14.74 -9.66
CA THR A 28 -12.61 14.10 -10.90
C THR A 28 -13.06 12.64 -10.96
N LEU A 29 -12.95 11.91 -9.84
CA LEU A 29 -13.48 10.55 -9.70
C LEU A 29 -14.99 10.47 -9.94
N GLN A 30 -15.75 11.52 -9.61
CA GLN A 30 -17.19 11.61 -9.85
C GLN A 30 -17.55 12.01 -11.28
N GLY A 31 -16.55 12.18 -12.16
CA GLY A 31 -16.74 12.56 -13.55
C GLY A 31 -16.98 14.06 -13.75
N GLU A 32 -16.69 14.91 -12.75
CA GLU A 32 -16.75 16.36 -12.93
C GLU A 32 -15.54 16.88 -13.73
N VAL A 33 -15.77 17.95 -14.50
CA VAL A 33 -14.70 18.65 -15.22
C VAL A 33 -13.94 19.54 -14.24
N THR A 34 -12.76 19.08 -13.82
CA THR A 34 -11.96 19.72 -12.76
C THR A 34 -10.68 20.40 -13.25
N THR A 35 -10.41 20.39 -14.57
CA THR A 35 -9.12 20.83 -15.16
C THR A 35 -8.67 22.21 -14.67
N ASN A 36 -9.60 23.17 -14.57
CA ASN A 36 -9.29 24.52 -14.07
C ASN A 36 -8.92 24.54 -12.59
N SER A 37 -9.68 23.82 -11.74
CA SER A 37 -9.39 23.73 -10.30
C SER A 37 -8.08 23.01 -10.05
N LEU A 38 -7.81 21.95 -10.82
CA LEU A 38 -6.58 21.18 -10.77
C LEU A 38 -5.37 22.08 -11.09
N ALA A 39 -5.40 22.77 -12.23
CA ALA A 39 -4.33 23.69 -12.63
C ALA A 39 -4.12 24.83 -11.61
N ALA A 40 -5.20 25.39 -11.06
CA ALA A 40 -5.13 26.47 -10.07
C ALA A 40 -4.47 26.01 -8.75
N VAL A 41 -4.81 24.81 -8.26
CA VAL A 41 -4.20 24.25 -7.05
C VAL A 41 -2.72 23.96 -7.27
N GLN A 42 -2.37 23.35 -8.42
CA GLN A 42 -0.98 23.09 -8.77
C GLN A 42 -0.14 24.36 -8.88
N ASP A 43 -0.65 25.40 -9.55
CA ASP A 43 0.03 26.69 -9.69
C ASP A 43 0.26 27.34 -8.32
N THR A 44 -0.73 27.27 -7.42
CA THR A 44 -0.60 27.79 -6.05
C THR A 44 0.47 27.04 -5.26
N LEU A 45 0.48 25.71 -5.33
CA LEU A 45 1.48 24.84 -4.70
C LEU A 45 2.89 25.17 -5.21
N GLN A 46 3.06 25.26 -6.53
CA GLN A 46 4.35 25.56 -7.15
C GLN A 46 4.87 26.94 -6.76
N LYS A 47 4.02 27.98 -6.77
CA LYS A 47 4.42 29.35 -6.42
C LYS A 47 4.83 29.50 -4.97
N ARG A 48 4.19 28.78 -4.05
CA ARG A 48 4.45 28.92 -2.60
C ARG A 48 5.51 28.00 -2.05
N TYR A 49 5.57 26.77 -2.55
CA TYR A 49 6.38 25.70 -1.98
C TYR A 49 7.47 25.18 -2.94
N GLY A 50 7.58 25.76 -4.14
CA GLY A 50 8.63 25.41 -5.10
C GLY A 50 8.63 23.93 -5.44
N GLU A 51 9.72 23.23 -5.10
CA GLU A 51 9.84 21.79 -5.34
C GLU A 51 9.41 20.94 -4.13
N GLU A 52 9.30 21.52 -2.93
CA GLU A 52 9.06 20.78 -1.69
C GLU A 52 7.71 20.04 -1.69
N TRP A 53 6.67 20.70 -2.24
CA TRP A 53 5.32 20.13 -2.30
C TRP A 53 5.22 18.87 -3.17
N LYS A 54 6.18 18.63 -4.08
CA LYS A 54 6.10 17.50 -5.00
C LYS A 54 6.20 16.14 -4.30
N THR A 55 6.71 16.13 -3.06
CA THR A 55 6.76 14.94 -2.19
C THR A 55 5.54 14.82 -1.25
N ASP A 56 4.73 15.88 -1.16
CA ASP A 56 3.48 15.89 -0.41
C ASP A 56 2.39 15.08 -1.12
N LEU A 57 1.40 14.58 -0.37
CA LEU A 57 0.25 13.88 -0.94
C LEU A 57 -0.55 14.74 -1.94
N SER A 58 -0.48 16.07 -1.85
CA SER A 58 -1.05 16.99 -2.84
C SER A 58 -0.62 16.62 -4.26
N ALA A 59 0.67 16.35 -4.48
CA ALA A 59 1.18 15.96 -5.78
C ALA A 59 0.59 14.65 -6.28
N LEU A 60 0.41 13.67 -5.40
CA LEU A 60 -0.15 12.38 -5.78
C LEU A 60 -1.67 12.43 -6.03
N TYR A 61 -2.42 13.27 -5.30
CA TYR A 61 -3.81 13.55 -5.62
C TYR A 61 -3.96 14.20 -6.99
N LEU A 62 -3.10 15.16 -7.32
CA LEU A 62 -3.10 15.80 -8.64
C LEU A 62 -2.67 14.82 -9.74
N ALA A 63 -1.62 14.02 -9.52
CA ALA A 63 -1.19 12.96 -10.45
C ALA A 63 -2.32 11.96 -10.74
N SER A 64 -3.04 11.52 -9.70
CA SER A 64 -4.19 10.62 -9.83
C SER A 64 -5.33 11.28 -10.61
N SER A 65 -5.56 12.58 -10.41
CA SER A 65 -6.57 13.35 -11.13
C SER A 65 -6.21 13.48 -12.62
N TYR A 66 -4.95 13.79 -12.94
CA TYR A 66 -4.47 13.81 -14.33
C TYR A 66 -4.61 12.45 -15.01
N ARG A 67 -4.27 11.37 -14.31
CA ARG A 67 -4.43 9.99 -14.81
C ARG A 67 -5.89 9.67 -15.14
N LEU A 68 -6.84 10.10 -14.31
CA LEU A 68 -8.28 9.96 -14.58
C LEU A 68 -8.71 10.76 -15.82
N LEU A 69 -8.12 11.95 -16.02
CA LEU A 69 -8.35 12.83 -17.16
C LEU A 69 -7.57 12.43 -18.43
N LYS A 70 -6.84 11.30 -18.42
CA LYS A 70 -6.02 10.81 -19.55
C LYS A 70 -4.86 11.74 -19.93
N MET A 71 -4.37 12.51 -18.96
CA MET A 71 -3.17 13.36 -19.07
C MET A 71 -1.98 12.60 -18.48
N ASP A 72 -1.52 11.58 -19.21
CA ASP A 72 -0.60 10.57 -18.69
C ASP A 72 0.82 11.11 -18.43
N ASP A 73 1.29 12.06 -19.24
CA ASP A 73 2.61 12.66 -19.08
C ASP A 73 2.68 13.52 -17.81
N GLU A 74 1.65 14.35 -17.57
CA GLU A 74 1.52 15.15 -16.35
C GLU A 74 1.36 14.27 -15.11
N ALA A 75 0.57 13.21 -15.22
CA ALA A 75 0.40 12.24 -14.15
C ALA A 75 1.74 11.56 -13.80
N ALA A 76 2.51 11.12 -14.79
CA ALA A 76 3.80 10.48 -14.58
C ALA A 76 4.82 11.45 -13.96
N ALA A 77 4.85 12.70 -14.42
CA ALA A 77 5.75 13.73 -13.89
C ALA A 77 5.48 14.03 -12.41
N LEU A 78 4.21 14.13 -12.01
CA LEU A 78 3.84 14.40 -10.61
C LEU A 78 3.94 13.16 -9.70
N LEU A 79 3.82 11.95 -10.25
CA LEU A 79 4.00 10.71 -9.50
C LEU A 79 5.47 10.53 -9.06
N GLN A 80 6.42 10.90 -9.91
CA GLN A 80 7.84 10.54 -9.74
C GLN A 80 8.45 10.90 -8.37
N PRO A 81 8.26 12.10 -7.81
CA PRO A 81 8.87 12.45 -6.52
C PRO A 81 8.21 11.73 -5.33
N SER A 82 6.90 11.43 -5.43
CA SER A 82 6.19 10.58 -4.46
C SER A 82 6.65 9.13 -4.55
N TRP A 83 6.91 8.61 -5.76
CA TRP A 83 7.45 7.27 -5.97
C TRP A 83 8.80 7.08 -5.26
N GLN A 84 9.68 8.08 -5.33
CA GLN A 84 10.98 8.05 -4.64
C GLN A 84 10.85 8.00 -3.11
N GLN A 85 9.75 8.49 -2.52
CA GLN A 85 9.55 8.40 -1.07
C GLN A 85 9.27 6.96 -0.61
N LEU A 86 8.73 6.09 -1.48
CA LEU A 86 8.36 4.71 -1.12
C LEU A 86 9.57 3.86 -0.70
N SER A 87 10.77 4.22 -1.17
CA SER A 87 12.02 3.51 -0.84
C SER A 87 12.71 4.04 0.41
N LYS A 88 12.18 5.08 1.07
CA LYS A 88 12.79 5.66 2.26
C LYS A 88 12.30 4.95 3.52
N ALA A 89 13.23 4.39 4.29
CA ALA A 89 12.93 3.88 5.63
C ALA A 89 12.58 5.03 6.58
N TYR A 90 11.63 4.81 7.48
CA TYR A 90 11.34 5.77 8.55
C TYR A 90 12.49 5.86 9.55
N ASP A 91 12.87 7.09 9.87
CA ASP A 91 13.48 7.38 11.16
C ASP A 91 12.45 7.11 12.27
N SER A 92 12.88 6.92 13.51
CA SER A 92 12.01 6.52 14.61
C SER A 92 10.96 7.59 15.01
N ALA A 93 10.89 8.71 14.29
CA ALA A 93 10.05 9.85 14.62
C ALA A 93 8.58 9.60 14.24
N TRP A 94 7.76 9.39 15.26
CA TRP A 94 6.31 9.39 15.14
C TRP A 94 5.75 10.78 15.42
N TRP A 95 4.79 11.21 14.60
CA TRP A 95 4.07 12.47 14.78
C TRP A 95 2.64 12.35 14.25
N THR A 96 1.76 13.21 14.76
CA THR A 96 0.40 13.37 14.24
C THR A 96 0.03 14.84 14.25
N GLN A 97 -0.46 15.35 13.12
CA GLN A 97 -0.87 16.74 12.94
C GLN A 97 -2.07 16.81 12.00
N ASN A 98 -3.19 17.39 12.43
CA ASN A 98 -4.42 17.51 11.61
C ASN A 98 -4.86 16.19 10.95
N TYR A 99 -4.86 15.09 11.73
CA TYR A 99 -5.14 13.73 11.28
C TYR A 99 -4.14 13.17 10.24
N PHE A 100 -3.05 13.89 9.97
CA PHE A 100 -1.98 13.44 9.12
C PHE A 100 -0.86 12.85 10.00
N ASP A 101 -0.39 11.66 9.65
CA ASP A 101 0.70 10.97 10.32
C ASP A 101 1.52 10.18 9.27
N PRO A 102 2.71 9.67 9.60
CA PRO A 102 3.51 8.88 8.66
C PRO A 102 2.72 7.72 8.04
N LEU A 103 1.97 6.94 8.84
CA LEU A 103 1.21 5.81 8.31
C LEU A 103 0.11 6.25 7.33
N VAL A 104 -0.55 7.39 7.55
CA VAL A 104 -1.45 8.00 6.54
C VAL A 104 -0.72 8.26 5.24
N GLN A 105 0.50 8.78 5.27
CA GLN A 105 1.27 9.06 4.05
C GLN A 105 1.54 7.80 3.25
N ASP A 106 2.12 6.78 3.87
CA ASP A 106 2.50 5.56 3.17
C ASP A 106 1.27 4.80 2.67
N ALA A 107 0.23 4.67 3.51
CA ALA A 107 -1.02 4.03 3.11
C ALA A 107 -1.71 4.78 1.97
N THR A 108 -1.78 6.12 2.03
CA THR A 108 -2.42 6.90 0.95
C THR A 108 -1.61 6.84 -0.34
N ARG A 109 -0.27 6.88 -0.26
CA ARG A 109 0.59 6.71 -1.44
C ARG A 109 0.36 5.35 -2.09
N LEU A 110 0.42 4.29 -1.30
CA LEU A 110 0.19 2.92 -1.78
C LEU A 110 -1.19 2.77 -2.41
N TYR A 111 -2.23 3.27 -1.76
CA TYR A 111 -3.61 3.21 -2.26
C TYR A 111 -3.79 3.93 -3.61
N LEU A 112 -3.35 5.19 -3.73
CA LEU A 112 -3.50 5.95 -4.97
C LEU A 112 -2.69 5.35 -6.11
N ILE A 113 -1.48 4.87 -5.82
CA ILE A 113 -0.61 4.24 -6.82
C ILE A 113 -1.22 2.94 -7.34
N THR A 114 -1.63 2.05 -6.44
CA THR A 114 -2.24 0.76 -6.82
C THR A 114 -3.54 0.95 -7.60
N ARG A 115 -4.31 1.99 -7.27
CA ARG A 115 -5.59 2.27 -7.93
C ARG A 115 -5.44 2.90 -9.33
N HIS A 116 -4.51 3.83 -9.52
CA HIS A 116 -4.45 4.66 -10.74
C HIS A 116 -3.26 4.35 -11.64
N PHE A 117 -2.22 3.73 -11.09
CA PHE A 117 -1.00 3.34 -11.79
C PHE A 117 -0.75 1.83 -11.61
N PRO A 118 -1.72 0.95 -11.92
CA PRO A 118 -1.61 -0.48 -11.68
C PRO A 118 -0.41 -1.11 -12.38
N GLU A 119 0.05 -0.53 -13.50
CA GLU A 119 1.26 -0.95 -14.22
C GLU A 119 2.54 -0.86 -13.38
N LYS A 120 2.54 -0.09 -12.28
CA LYS A 120 3.69 0.04 -11.40
C LYS A 120 3.65 -0.89 -10.18
N VAL A 121 2.55 -1.62 -9.94
CA VAL A 121 2.37 -2.44 -8.72
C VAL A 121 3.48 -3.46 -8.54
N ALA A 122 3.90 -4.14 -9.61
CA ALA A 122 5.00 -5.10 -9.58
C ALA A 122 6.37 -4.50 -9.20
N SER A 123 6.52 -3.18 -9.28
CA SER A 123 7.76 -2.45 -8.95
C SER A 123 7.67 -1.67 -7.64
N ILE A 124 6.58 -1.80 -6.88
CA ILE A 124 6.44 -1.12 -5.59
C ILE A 124 7.59 -1.56 -4.66
N PRO A 125 8.40 -0.61 -4.13
CA PRO A 125 9.48 -0.95 -3.23
C PRO A 125 8.96 -1.66 -1.97
N PRO A 126 9.58 -2.77 -1.51
CA PRO A 126 9.16 -3.45 -0.29
C PRO A 126 9.13 -2.55 0.95
N GLN A 127 10.01 -1.54 0.97
CA GLN A 127 10.18 -0.60 2.08
C GLN A 127 8.88 0.09 2.53
N VAL A 128 7.95 0.41 1.64
CA VAL A 128 6.68 1.04 2.04
C VAL A 128 5.82 0.08 2.88
N LEU A 129 5.78 -1.20 2.51
CA LEU A 129 5.06 -2.22 3.27
C LEU A 129 5.76 -2.48 4.61
N GLU A 130 7.08 -2.50 4.63
CA GLU A 130 7.87 -2.63 5.86
C GLU A 130 7.63 -1.46 6.83
N ASN A 131 7.57 -0.21 6.33
CA ASN A 131 7.24 0.96 7.13
C ASN A 131 5.83 0.85 7.74
N MET A 132 4.84 0.43 6.93
CA MET A 132 3.47 0.22 7.41
C MET A 132 3.42 -0.86 8.49
N VAL A 133 4.06 -2.01 8.27
CA VAL A 133 4.14 -3.10 9.26
C VAL A 133 4.81 -2.63 10.55
N LYS A 134 5.90 -1.85 10.44
CA LYS A 134 6.59 -1.29 11.60
C LYS A 134 5.66 -0.39 12.41
N ALA A 135 4.96 0.55 11.78
CA ALA A 135 4.02 1.45 12.46
C ALA A 135 2.90 0.67 13.18
N LEU A 136 2.35 -0.37 12.53
CA LEU A 136 1.33 -1.23 13.14
C LEU A 136 1.87 -2.02 14.34
N LYS A 137 3.07 -2.60 14.23
CA LYS A 137 3.73 -3.33 15.33
C LYS A 137 4.09 -2.45 16.52
N GLU A 138 4.44 -1.19 16.26
CA GLU A 138 4.77 -0.21 17.29
C GLU A 138 3.53 0.48 17.88
N GLU A 139 2.32 0.04 17.50
CA GLU A 139 1.05 0.64 17.93
C GLU A 139 0.93 2.14 17.60
N ARG A 140 1.63 2.57 16.54
CA ARG A 140 1.67 3.95 16.05
C ARG A 140 0.65 4.13 14.92
N TYR A 141 -0.62 4.18 15.30
CA TYR A 141 -1.72 4.39 14.37
C TYR A 141 -2.89 5.16 14.98
N THR A 142 -3.67 5.78 14.11
CA THR A 142 -4.93 6.46 14.41
C THR A 142 -6.07 5.73 13.71
N THR A 143 -7.33 6.08 14.01
CA THR A 143 -8.49 5.54 13.28
C THR A 143 -8.39 5.82 11.77
N TYR A 144 -7.93 7.01 11.39
CA TYR A 144 -7.79 7.37 10.00
C TYR A 144 -6.66 6.60 9.30
N SER A 145 -5.49 6.48 9.93
CA SER A 145 -4.39 5.69 9.35
C SER A 145 -4.68 4.19 9.31
N SER A 146 -5.48 3.68 10.25
CA SER A 146 -5.99 2.30 10.21
C SER A 146 -6.93 2.08 9.01
N ALA A 147 -7.90 2.98 8.82
CA ALA A 147 -8.83 2.90 7.69
C ALA A 147 -8.09 3.01 6.34
N MET A 148 -7.13 3.93 6.22
CA MET A 148 -6.31 4.07 5.02
C MET A 148 -5.42 2.85 4.78
N SER A 149 -4.88 2.24 5.83
CA SER A 149 -4.07 1.02 5.71
C SER A 149 -4.89 -0.14 5.16
N ILE A 150 -6.13 -0.32 5.63
CA ILE A 150 -7.05 -1.33 5.09
C ILE A 150 -7.28 -1.11 3.60
N LEU A 151 -7.66 0.12 3.19
CA LEU A 151 -7.88 0.45 1.78
C LEU A 151 -6.64 0.21 0.90
N ALA A 152 -5.47 0.60 1.40
CA ALA A 152 -4.21 0.46 0.70
C ALA A 152 -3.82 -1.01 0.51
N LEU A 153 -3.92 -1.82 1.56
CA LEU A 153 -3.58 -3.24 1.54
C LEU A 153 -4.59 -4.05 0.72
N GLU A 154 -5.88 -3.74 0.81
CA GLU A 154 -6.90 -4.36 -0.03
C GLU A 154 -6.63 -4.08 -1.51
N SER A 155 -6.43 -2.81 -1.88
CA SER A 155 -6.11 -2.41 -3.26
C SER A 155 -4.81 -3.04 -3.75
N TYR A 156 -3.75 -3.03 -2.94
CA TYR A 156 -2.48 -3.69 -3.28
C TYR A 156 -2.67 -5.18 -3.51
N SER A 157 -3.33 -5.88 -2.59
CA SER A 157 -3.56 -7.32 -2.68
C SER A 157 -4.39 -7.71 -3.90
N ALA A 158 -5.46 -6.96 -4.21
CA ALA A 158 -6.29 -7.19 -5.37
C ALA A 158 -5.52 -6.99 -6.69
N GLN A 159 -4.64 -5.97 -6.76
CA GLN A 159 -3.80 -5.74 -7.94
C GLN A 159 -2.71 -6.81 -8.10
N VAL A 160 -2.06 -7.20 -7.00
CA VAL A 160 -1.10 -8.31 -7.01
C VAL A 160 -1.78 -9.59 -7.47
N ALA A 161 -3.00 -9.87 -6.99
CA ALA A 161 -3.79 -11.01 -7.43
C ALA A 161 -4.14 -10.98 -8.91
N ALA A 162 -4.61 -9.83 -9.41
CA ALA A 162 -4.96 -9.66 -10.82
C ALA A 162 -3.73 -9.84 -11.74
N GLN A 163 -2.53 -9.50 -11.26
CA GLN A 163 -1.27 -9.69 -11.97
C GLN A 163 -0.69 -11.10 -11.78
N SER A 164 -1.01 -11.75 -10.66
CA SER A 164 -0.62 -13.13 -10.33
C SER A 164 -1.61 -14.11 -10.97
N ALA A 165 -1.63 -14.16 -12.30
CA ALA A 165 -2.38 -15.16 -13.06
C ALA A 165 -1.87 -16.62 -12.86
N ASN A 166 -0.86 -16.82 -12.00
CA ASN A 166 -0.24 -18.12 -11.76
C ASN A 166 -0.36 -18.49 -10.27
N ALA A 167 -1.54 -18.95 -9.84
CA ALA A 167 -1.72 -19.58 -8.53
C ALA A 167 -0.76 -20.79 -8.32
N ASP A 168 -0.27 -21.38 -9.42
CA ASP A 168 0.75 -22.43 -9.42
C ASP A 168 2.17 -21.95 -9.08
N ALA A 169 2.41 -20.64 -9.00
CA ALA A 169 3.71 -20.08 -8.63
C ALA A 169 4.02 -20.27 -7.14
N LEU A 170 3.00 -20.31 -6.27
CA LEU A 170 3.18 -20.53 -4.83
C LEU A 170 2.81 -21.97 -4.47
N GLY A 171 3.68 -22.63 -3.71
CA GLY A 171 3.49 -24.01 -3.30
C GLY A 171 3.89 -24.25 -1.86
N ILE A 172 3.14 -25.15 -1.23
CA ILE A 172 3.38 -25.63 0.13
C ILE A 172 3.39 -27.16 0.06
N ALA A 173 4.45 -27.76 0.58
CA ALA A 173 4.57 -29.21 0.67
C ALA A 173 5.03 -29.63 2.07
N GLN A 174 4.55 -30.76 2.57
CA GLN A 174 5.08 -31.39 3.78
C GLN A 174 6.07 -32.49 3.41
N VAL A 175 7.09 -32.66 4.24
CA VAL A 175 8.00 -33.82 4.18
C VAL A 175 7.73 -34.69 5.40
N GLY A 176 7.44 -35.97 5.19
CA GLY A 176 7.06 -36.90 6.26
C GLY A 176 8.27 -37.51 6.99
N LYS A 177 8.03 -38.08 8.18
CA LYS A 177 9.01 -38.86 8.97
C LYS A 177 9.67 -40.00 8.21
N ALA A 178 8.95 -40.62 7.27
CA ALA A 178 9.46 -41.70 6.43
C ALA A 178 10.55 -41.24 5.43
N GLY A 179 10.77 -39.92 5.30
CA GLY A 179 11.55 -39.36 4.21
C GLY A 179 10.83 -39.52 2.86
N GLY A 180 11.38 -38.92 1.81
CA GLY A 180 10.85 -39.03 0.45
C GLY A 180 10.47 -37.68 -0.18
N GLU A 181 9.80 -37.77 -1.33
CA GLU A 181 9.38 -36.60 -2.10
C GLU A 181 8.39 -35.74 -1.30
N PRO A 182 8.54 -34.40 -1.31
CA PRO A 182 7.59 -33.51 -0.65
C PRO A 182 6.16 -33.72 -1.17
N GLN A 183 5.23 -33.97 -0.26
CA GLN A 183 3.81 -34.08 -0.57
C GLN A 183 3.22 -32.68 -0.64
N ARG A 184 2.70 -32.28 -1.81
CA ARG A 184 1.97 -31.01 -1.96
C ARG A 184 0.74 -31.00 -1.06
N ILE A 185 0.63 -29.95 -0.25
CA ILE A 185 -0.50 -29.67 0.65
C ILE A 185 -1.13 -28.29 0.39
N SER A 186 -0.62 -27.56 -0.61
CA SER A 186 -1.12 -26.24 -0.98
C SER A 186 -2.49 -26.28 -1.64
N GLU A 187 -3.40 -25.44 -1.14
CA GLU A 187 -4.69 -25.10 -1.69
C GLU A 187 -4.80 -23.57 -1.81
N LEU A 188 -5.41 -23.10 -2.89
CA LEU A 188 -5.66 -21.67 -3.08
C LEU A 188 -6.95 -21.27 -2.33
N GLN A 189 -6.85 -20.34 -1.40
CA GLN A 189 -7.97 -19.71 -0.71
C GLN A 189 -7.91 -18.18 -0.90
N GLY A 190 -8.70 -17.68 -1.86
CA GLY A 190 -8.66 -16.27 -2.25
C GLY A 190 -7.27 -15.91 -2.80
N LEU A 191 -6.56 -15.02 -2.10
CA LEU A 191 -5.20 -14.57 -2.46
C LEU A 191 -4.10 -15.38 -1.80
N PHE A 192 -4.46 -16.30 -0.92
CA PHE A 192 -3.52 -17.05 -0.10
C PHE A 192 -3.40 -18.47 -0.62
N VAL A 193 -2.17 -18.97 -0.67
CA VAL A 193 -1.93 -20.41 -0.74
C VAL A 193 -1.76 -20.92 0.69
N GLN A 194 -2.62 -21.85 1.09
CA GLN A 194 -2.66 -22.40 2.45
C GLN A 194 -2.49 -23.92 2.39
N GLY A 195 -2.02 -24.53 3.46
CA GLY A 195 -1.92 -25.98 3.55
C GLY A 195 -1.88 -26.44 5.00
N GLN A 196 -2.52 -27.56 5.27
CA GLN A 196 -2.48 -28.20 6.59
C GLN A 196 -1.47 -29.35 6.56
N PHE A 197 -0.42 -29.22 7.38
CA PHE A 197 0.52 -30.32 7.64
C PHE A 197 0.08 -31.07 8.91
N ASN A 198 0.45 -32.34 9.02
CA ASN A 198 0.03 -33.19 10.13
C ASN A 198 1.21 -33.59 11.04
N ALA A 199 0.94 -34.40 12.07
CA ALA A 199 1.93 -34.83 13.05
C ALA A 199 3.08 -35.69 12.48
N ASP A 200 2.97 -36.13 11.22
CA ASP A 200 4.04 -36.85 10.52
C ASP A 200 4.97 -35.93 9.74
N ALA A 201 4.66 -34.64 9.62
CA ALA A 201 5.54 -33.67 9.00
C ALA A 201 6.79 -33.43 9.86
N THR A 202 7.96 -33.59 9.25
CA THR A 202 9.28 -33.22 9.83
C THR A 202 9.80 -31.92 9.24
N ALA A 203 9.29 -31.50 8.07
CA ALA A 203 9.55 -30.20 7.47
C ALA A 203 8.36 -29.72 6.64
N VAL A 204 8.23 -28.39 6.52
CA VAL A 204 7.31 -27.73 5.58
C VAL A 204 8.16 -26.97 4.57
N ARG A 205 7.92 -27.20 3.28
CA ARG A 205 8.63 -26.57 2.17
C ARG A 205 7.72 -25.56 1.49
N PHE A 206 8.20 -24.34 1.38
CA PHE A 206 7.57 -23.26 0.63
C PHE A 206 8.31 -23.04 -0.69
N THR A 207 7.57 -22.90 -1.79
CA THR A 207 8.13 -22.60 -3.11
C THR A 207 7.50 -21.34 -3.65
N ASN A 208 8.32 -20.41 -4.15
CA ASN A 208 7.90 -19.23 -4.90
C ASN A 208 8.56 -19.26 -6.28
N GLY A 209 7.79 -19.68 -7.29
CA GLY A 209 8.14 -19.64 -8.71
C GLY A 209 7.72 -18.34 -9.39
N GLY A 210 7.18 -17.37 -8.65
CA GLY A 210 6.78 -16.07 -9.16
C GLY A 210 7.92 -15.05 -9.15
N SER A 211 7.74 -13.93 -9.85
CA SER A 211 8.67 -12.80 -9.84
C SER A 211 8.47 -11.85 -8.66
N ALA A 212 7.31 -11.90 -8.00
CA ALA A 212 7.01 -11.11 -6.81
C ALA A 212 7.53 -11.80 -5.53
N PRO A 213 7.97 -11.03 -4.50
CA PRO A 213 8.24 -11.59 -3.19
C PRO A 213 7.01 -12.29 -2.61
N ALA A 214 7.25 -13.38 -1.87
CA ALA A 214 6.21 -14.11 -1.17
C ALA A 214 6.50 -14.10 0.33
N TRP A 215 5.47 -13.91 1.14
CA TRP A 215 5.52 -14.01 2.59
C TRP A 215 4.85 -15.31 3.03
N TYR A 216 5.40 -15.94 4.05
CA TYR A 216 4.84 -17.14 4.64
C TYR A 216 4.62 -16.96 6.13
N VAL A 217 3.63 -17.66 6.66
CA VAL A 217 3.39 -17.80 8.09
C VAL A 217 3.14 -19.27 8.40
N VAL A 218 3.75 -19.76 9.47
CA VAL A 218 3.51 -21.10 10.01
C VAL A 218 2.96 -20.92 11.41
N THR A 219 1.81 -21.53 11.67
CA THR A 219 1.23 -21.60 13.01
C THR A 219 1.17 -23.06 13.43
N GLN A 220 1.82 -23.38 14.54
CA GLN A 220 1.75 -24.68 15.20
C GLN A 220 1.28 -24.46 16.63
N ALA A 221 0.32 -25.26 17.07
CA ALA A 221 -0.18 -25.25 18.44
C ALA A 221 -0.31 -26.70 18.94
N GLY A 222 -0.05 -26.91 20.23
CA GLY A 222 -0.11 -28.20 20.88
C GLY A 222 0.32 -28.12 22.34
N TYR A 223 0.17 -29.23 23.06
CA TYR A 223 0.68 -29.37 24.42
C TYR A 223 1.97 -30.16 24.40
N ASP A 224 2.94 -29.74 25.22
CA ASP A 224 4.11 -30.56 25.51
C ASP A 224 3.67 -31.84 26.22
N LEU A 225 4.26 -32.97 25.82
CA LEU A 225 3.98 -34.27 26.45
C LEU A 225 4.49 -34.36 27.89
N ASN A 226 5.48 -33.53 28.24
CA ASN A 226 6.06 -33.45 29.56
C ASN A 226 6.01 -32.00 30.04
N ALA A 227 5.90 -31.79 31.36
CA ALA A 227 6.02 -30.46 31.93
C ALA A 227 7.39 -29.83 31.59
N PRO A 228 7.47 -28.49 31.40
CA PRO A 228 8.74 -27.80 31.15
C PRO A 228 9.73 -28.11 32.27
N GLN A 229 10.90 -28.65 31.91
CA GLN A 229 11.89 -29.06 32.92
C GLN A 229 12.65 -27.88 33.54
N LYS A 230 12.51 -26.66 33.01
CA LYS A 230 13.07 -25.42 33.56
C LYS A 230 12.15 -24.23 33.30
N ALA A 231 12.10 -23.33 34.28
CA ALA A 231 11.55 -21.97 34.15
C ALA A 231 12.58 -21.02 33.55
#